data_AF-A0A1R1XFA3-F1
#
_entry.id   AF-A0A1R1XFA3-F1
#
_cell.length_a   1.000
_cell.length_b   1.000
_cell.length_c   1.000
_cell.angle_alpha   90.00
_cell.angle_beta   90.00
_cell.angle_gamma   90.00
#
_symmetry.space_group_name_H-M   'P 1'
#
loop_
_entity.id
_entity.type
_entity.pdbx_description
1 polymer ?
#
loop_
_entity_poly.entity_id
_entity_poly.type
_entity_poly.pdbx_seq_one_letter_code
_entity_poly.pdbx_strand_id
1 'polypeptide(L)'
;MIFFNFAIITVSTFIIVKVTSQYPPNPTFYNYPCNKLYVRKEVSEMTGEEWSSFVATNIEMHRRGYLEGLANIHNDFAMEAHGSTIFLPFHRRFTMHYQMLMLSINPSVVIPYWDWTLGWEAPERTIILSNMYMGGNGVGGRDCI
;
A
#
# COMPACT_ATOMS: atom_id res chain seq x y z
N MET A 1 51.79 -3.06 38.32
CA MET A 1 50.82 -4.17 38.14
C MET A 1 49.86 -3.79 37.02
N ILE A 2 49.90 -4.56 35.93
CA ILE A 2 48.79 -4.85 34.98
C ILE A 2 48.25 -3.62 34.20
N PHE A 3 48.69 -3.32 32.96
CA PHE A 3 48.45 -3.94 31.64
C PHE A 3 46.97 -4.05 31.19
N PHE A 4 46.73 -3.65 29.92
CA PHE A 4 45.51 -3.75 29.08
C PHE A 4 44.36 -2.76 29.41
N ASN A 5 43.88 -1.92 28.48
CA ASN A 5 43.24 -2.36 27.24
C ASN A 5 43.37 -1.33 26.10
N PHE A 6 44.00 -1.76 25.00
CA PHE A 6 43.84 -1.18 23.66
C PHE A 6 42.68 -1.91 22.97
N ALA A 7 41.96 -1.17 22.10
CA ALA A 7 41.18 -1.67 20.96
C ALA A 7 39.94 -2.53 21.25
N ILE A 8 38.74 -1.91 21.13
CA ILE A 8 37.70 -2.33 20.14
C ILE A 8 36.97 -1.04 19.69
N ILE A 9 37.51 -0.39 18.67
CA ILE A 9 36.69 0.40 17.73
C ILE A 9 36.09 -0.64 16.76
N THR A 10 34.87 -0.39 16.28
CA THR A 10 34.19 -1.03 15.14
C THR A 10 33.55 -2.42 15.31
N VAL A 11 32.52 -2.59 16.16
CA VAL A 11 31.39 -3.49 15.82
C VAL A 11 30.10 -3.02 16.53
N SER A 12 29.34 -2.10 15.93
CA SER A 12 27.86 -2.07 16.11
C SER A 12 27.12 -1.06 15.20
N THR A 13 27.82 -0.29 14.37
CA THR A 13 27.18 0.45 13.28
C THR A 13 26.49 -0.46 12.25
N PHE A 14 26.66 -1.79 12.35
CA PHE A 14 25.92 -2.77 11.56
C PHE A 14 24.65 -3.34 12.24
N ILE A 15 24.36 -3.00 13.50
CA ILE A 15 23.07 -3.35 14.14
C ILE A 15 22.02 -2.25 13.88
N ILE A 16 22.46 -1.02 13.56
CA ILE A 16 21.57 0.12 13.29
C ILE A 16 20.96 0.08 11.88
N VAL A 17 21.50 -0.71 10.95
CA VAL A 17 21.03 -0.75 9.54
C VAL A 17 20.04 -1.91 9.26
N LYS A 18 19.77 -2.78 10.25
CA LYS A 18 18.73 -3.82 10.15
C LYS A 18 17.48 -3.55 10.99
N VAL A 19 17.33 -2.35 11.55
CA VAL A 19 15.99 -1.76 11.69
C VAL A 19 15.65 -1.16 10.34
N THR A 20 15.40 -2.02 9.35
CA THR A 20 14.71 -1.59 8.14
C THR A 20 13.41 -0.98 8.64
N SER A 21 13.28 0.34 8.50
CA SER A 21 12.05 1.07 8.75
C SER A 21 10.88 0.20 8.27
N GLN A 22 10.06 -0.29 9.20
CA GLN A 22 8.91 -1.15 8.89
C GLN A 22 7.87 -0.42 8.01
N TYR A 23 8.12 0.85 7.73
CA TYR A 23 7.28 1.73 6.96
C TYR A 23 7.88 1.98 5.56
N PRO A 24 7.03 2.01 4.51
CA PRO A 24 7.47 2.42 3.19
C PRO A 24 7.97 3.88 3.21
N PRO A 25 8.74 4.31 2.20
CA PRO A 25 9.14 5.71 2.07
C PRO A 25 7.92 6.64 2.22
N ASN A 26 8.01 7.62 3.13
CA ASN A 26 6.94 8.61 3.30
C ASN A 26 7.10 9.72 2.25
N PRO A 27 6.21 9.83 1.26
CA PRO A 27 6.28 10.88 0.26
C PRO A 27 6.12 12.26 0.92
N THR A 28 6.97 13.20 0.51
CA THR A 28 6.83 14.60 0.90
C THR A 28 5.77 15.27 0.04
N PHE A 29 4.79 15.91 0.68
CA PHE A 29 3.73 16.67 0.00
C PHE A 29 3.95 18.18 0.04
N TYR A 30 5.06 18.61 0.65
CA TYR A 30 5.46 20.00 0.67
C TYR A 30 5.90 20.41 -0.74
N ASN A 31 5.27 21.42 -1.32
CA ASN A 31 5.53 21.94 -2.68
C ASN A 31 5.22 20.99 -3.84
N TYR A 32 4.27 20.05 -3.71
CA TYR A 32 3.87 19.24 -4.86
C TYR A 32 3.06 20.10 -5.86
N PRO A 33 3.57 20.39 -7.06
CA PRO A 33 2.86 21.25 -8.01
C PRO A 33 1.61 20.53 -8.53
N CYS A 34 0.45 21.18 -8.45
CA CYS A 34 -0.81 20.66 -8.98
C CYS A 34 -0.91 20.86 -10.51
N ASN A 35 0.07 20.35 -11.25
CA ASN A 35 0.15 20.50 -12.71
C ASN A 35 -0.22 19.22 -13.49
N LYS A 36 -0.43 18.10 -12.79
CA LYS A 36 -0.83 16.81 -13.37
C LYS A 36 -2.09 16.31 -12.68
N LEU A 37 -3.12 16.02 -13.47
CA LEU A 37 -4.37 15.45 -13.00
C LEU A 37 -4.31 13.92 -13.14
N TYR A 38 -4.51 13.20 -12.04
CA TYR A 38 -4.70 11.76 -12.02
C TYR A 38 -6.19 11.45 -11.85
N VAL A 39 -6.80 10.79 -12.83
CA VAL A 39 -8.21 10.42 -12.81
C VAL A 39 -8.35 8.99 -12.30
N ARG A 40 -9.03 8.81 -11.16
CA ARG A 40 -9.39 7.48 -10.65
C ARG A 40 -10.62 6.99 -11.38
N LYS A 41 -10.55 5.78 -11.94
CA LYS A 41 -11.66 5.15 -12.67
C LYS A 41 -12.38 4.14 -11.78
N GLU A 42 -13.65 3.91 -12.09
CA GLU A 42 -14.36 2.74 -11.55
C GLU A 42 -13.67 1.48 -12.11
N VAL A 43 -13.52 0.45 -11.29
CA VAL A 43 -12.70 -0.71 -11.65
C VAL A 43 -13.23 -1.48 -12.87
N SER A 44 -14.54 -1.53 -13.08
CA SER A 44 -15.19 -2.12 -14.26
C SER A 44 -15.00 -1.32 -15.55
N GLU A 45 -14.60 -0.04 -15.44
CA GLU A 45 -14.29 0.82 -16.59
C GLU A 45 -12.79 0.77 -16.98
N MET A 46 -11.97 0.04 -16.23
CA MET A 46 -10.55 -0.12 -16.55
C MET A 46 -10.35 -0.98 -17.78
N THR A 47 -9.38 -0.62 -18.62
CA THR A 47 -8.93 -1.53 -19.68
C THR A 47 -8.14 -2.70 -19.09
N GLY A 48 -8.01 -3.79 -19.85
CA GLY A 48 -7.17 -4.92 -19.45
C GLY A 48 -5.70 -4.53 -19.23
N GLU A 49 -5.18 -3.53 -19.96
CA GLU A 49 -3.81 -3.03 -19.80
C GLU A 49 -3.67 -2.19 -18.53
N GLU A 50 -4.65 -1.34 -18.23
CA GLU A 50 -4.69 -0.56 -16.98
C GLU A 50 -4.73 -1.50 -15.77
N TRP A 51 -5.58 -2.53 -15.82
CA TRP A 51 -5.69 -3.54 -14.77
C TRP A 51 -4.40 -4.34 -14.61
N SER A 52 -3.83 -4.84 -15.71
CA SER A 52 -2.57 -5.60 -15.67
C SER A 52 -1.41 -4.77 -15.11
N SER A 53 -1.36 -3.48 -15.45
CA SER A 53 -0.36 -2.54 -14.91
C SER A 53 -0.56 -2.29 -13.41
N PHE A 54 -1.82 -2.16 -12.96
CA PHE A 54 -2.17 -2.03 -11.54
C PHE A 54 -1.76 -3.27 -10.74
N VAL A 55 -2.06 -4.48 -11.25
CA VAL A 55 -1.68 -5.75 -10.62
C VAL A 55 -0.17 -5.92 -10.56
N ALA A 56 0.53 -5.74 -11.68
CA ALA A 56 1.99 -5.86 -11.73
C ALA A 56 2.68 -4.89 -10.76
N THR A 57 2.15 -3.66 -10.64
CA THR A 57 2.65 -2.68 -9.68
C THR A 57 2.42 -3.11 -8.23
N ASN A 58 1.28 -3.72 -7.91
CA ASN A 58 1.02 -4.25 -6.56
C ASN A 58 1.90 -5.44 -6.19
N ILE A 59 2.19 -6.33 -7.15
CA ILE A 59 3.15 -7.42 -6.95
C ILE A 59 4.54 -6.85 -6.62
N GLU A 60 4.96 -5.79 -7.32
CA GLU A 60 6.22 -5.12 -7.01
C GLU A 60 6.19 -4.37 -5.67
N MET A 61 5.05 -3.75 -5.31
CA MET A 61 4.85 -3.14 -3.98
C MET A 61 5.04 -4.17 -2.86
N HIS A 62 4.44 -5.36 -3.01
CA HIS A 62 4.62 -6.49 -2.08
C HIS A 62 6.09 -6.93 -2.03
N ARG A 63 6.74 -7.13 -3.17
CA ARG A 63 8.16 -7.52 -3.24
C ARG A 63 9.08 -6.52 -2.53
N ARG A 64 8.72 -5.23 -2.50
CA ARG A 64 9.45 -4.16 -1.80
C ARG A 64 9.10 -4.04 -0.31
N GLY A 65 8.12 -4.79 0.19
CA GLY A 65 7.61 -4.66 1.56
C GLY A 65 6.71 -3.44 1.78
N TYR A 66 6.27 -2.76 0.71
CA TYR A 66 5.51 -1.52 0.82
C TYR A 66 4.05 -1.76 1.23
N LEU A 67 3.44 -2.86 0.78
CA LEU A 67 2.07 -3.20 1.20
C LEU A 67 2.03 -3.57 2.69
N GLU A 68 3.01 -4.35 3.16
CA GLU A 68 3.17 -4.74 4.56
C GLU A 68 3.38 -3.49 5.44
N GLY A 69 4.24 -2.58 5.00
CA GLY A 69 4.49 -1.37 5.76
C GLY A 69 3.29 -0.42 5.77
N LEU A 70 2.50 -0.33 4.70
CA LEU A 70 1.23 0.39 4.71
C LEU A 70 0.23 -0.27 5.67
N ALA A 71 0.14 -1.60 5.69
CA ALA A 71 -0.71 -2.33 6.63
C ALA A 71 -0.30 -2.08 8.09
N ASN A 72 1.01 -2.06 8.38
CA ASN A 72 1.53 -1.70 9.70
C ASN A 72 1.14 -0.27 10.09
N ILE A 73 1.33 0.73 9.21
CA ILE A 73 0.87 2.12 9.47
C ILE A 73 -0.62 2.14 9.80
N HIS A 74 -1.45 1.47 9.01
CA HIS A 74 -2.89 1.46 9.25
C HIS A 74 -3.24 0.85 10.63
N ASN A 75 -2.56 -0.23 11.02
CA ASN A 75 -2.76 -0.88 12.32
C ASN A 75 -2.29 -0.01 13.48
N ASP A 76 -1.11 0.59 13.36
CA ASP A 76 -0.50 1.42 14.42
C ASP A 76 -1.33 2.67 14.73
N PHE A 77 -2.05 3.20 13.73
CA PHE A 77 -2.91 4.37 13.87
C PHE A 77 -4.42 4.04 13.86
N ALA A 78 -4.80 2.77 14.03
CA ALA A 78 -6.19 2.35 13.87
C ALA A 78 -7.13 3.08 14.82
N MET A 79 -6.72 3.31 16.07
CA MET A 79 -7.51 3.96 17.11
C MET A 79 -7.71 5.45 16.86
N GLU A 80 -6.71 6.13 16.30
CA GLU A 80 -6.76 7.55 15.96
C GLU A 80 -7.51 7.75 14.64
N ALA A 81 -7.31 6.85 13.67
CA ALA A 81 -7.88 6.96 12.34
C ALA A 81 -9.36 6.60 12.29
N HIS A 82 -9.90 5.80 13.21
CA HIS A 82 -11.29 5.33 13.20
C HIS A 82 -12.11 5.92 14.35
N GLY A 83 -13.41 6.13 14.11
CA GLY A 83 -14.30 6.70 15.11
C GLY A 83 -13.98 8.16 15.51
N SER A 84 -13.14 8.84 14.73
CA SER A 84 -12.62 10.17 15.04
C SER A 84 -12.90 11.17 13.91
N THR A 85 -12.67 12.45 14.20
CA THR A 85 -12.78 13.54 13.22
C THR A 85 -11.71 13.48 12.13
N ILE A 86 -10.65 12.70 12.32
CA ILE A 86 -9.57 12.57 11.34
C ILE A 86 -9.75 11.38 10.40
N PHE A 87 -10.84 10.61 10.50
CA PHE A 87 -11.10 9.46 9.66
C PHE A 87 -10.94 9.76 8.16
N LEU A 88 -11.70 10.73 7.63
CA LEU A 88 -11.64 11.09 6.22
C LEU A 88 -10.27 11.67 5.79
N PRO A 89 -9.68 12.67 6.49
CA PRO A 89 -8.38 13.20 6.08
C PRO A 89 -7.24 12.19 6.22
N PHE A 90 -7.25 11.32 7.24
CA PHE A 90 -6.28 10.24 7.40
C PHE A 90 -6.33 9.30 6.20
N HIS A 91 -7.50 8.74 5.88
CA HIS A 91 -7.65 7.80 4.77
C HIS A 91 -7.34 8.46 3.42
N ARG A 92 -7.75 9.72 3.19
CA ARG A 92 -7.37 10.45 1.97
C ARG A 92 -5.85 10.56 1.81
N ARG A 93 -5.15 10.88 2.91
CA ARG A 93 -3.68 10.96 2.92
C ARG A 93 -3.04 9.58 2.76
N PHE A 94 -3.57 8.55 3.43
CA PHE A 94 -3.10 7.17 3.34
C PHE A 94 -3.22 6.62 1.92
N THR A 95 -4.38 6.81 1.29
CA THR A 95 -4.61 6.44 -0.11
C THR A 95 -3.69 7.23 -1.07
N MET A 96 -3.37 8.49 -0.76
CA MET A 96 -2.39 9.25 -1.54
C MET A 96 -0.96 8.71 -1.35
N HIS A 97 -0.59 8.27 -0.13
CA HIS A 97 0.69 7.61 0.13
C HIS A 97 0.81 6.34 -0.73
N TYR A 98 -0.22 5.50 -0.73
CA TYR A 98 -0.30 4.33 -1.60
C TYR A 98 -0.12 4.68 -3.09
N GLN A 99 -0.88 5.67 -3.61
CA GLN A 99 -0.74 6.15 -4.98
C GLN A 99 0.68 6.63 -5.32
N MET A 100 1.33 7.37 -4.41
CA MET A 100 2.68 7.88 -4.63
C MET A 100 3.73 6.77 -4.69
N LEU A 101 3.58 5.73 -3.86
CA LEU A 101 4.44 4.56 -3.93
C LEU A 101 4.25 3.81 -5.25
N MET A 102 3.01 3.68 -5.74
CA MET A 102 2.75 3.11 -7.07
C MET A 102 3.40 3.94 -8.18
N LEU A 103 3.30 5.27 -8.14
CA LEU A 103 3.93 6.16 -9.13
C LEU A 103 5.46 6.05 -9.13
N SER A 104 6.07 5.67 -7.99
CA SER A 104 7.52 5.41 -7.92
C SER A 104 7.95 4.12 -8.63
N ILE A 105 7.00 3.25 -8.96
CA ILE A 105 7.20 1.98 -9.68
C ILE A 105 6.75 2.14 -11.14
N ASN A 106 5.53 2.62 -11.36
CA ASN A 106 4.94 2.85 -12.67
C ASN A 106 4.19 4.21 -12.69
N PRO A 107 4.71 5.22 -13.40
CA PRO A 107 4.16 6.58 -13.39
C PRO A 107 2.81 6.73 -14.14
N SER A 108 2.35 5.67 -14.80
CA SER A 108 1.07 5.63 -15.53
C SER A 108 -0.07 5.01 -14.69
N VAL A 109 0.23 4.36 -13.57
CA VAL A 109 -0.80 3.67 -12.78
C VAL A 109 -1.50 4.65 -11.85
N VAL A 110 -2.83 4.66 -11.94
CA VAL A 110 -3.72 5.37 -11.01
C VAL A 110 -4.57 4.34 -10.30
N ILE A 111 -4.71 4.49 -8.99
CA ILE A 111 -5.54 3.56 -8.21
C ILE A 111 -7.01 3.69 -8.63
N PRO A 112 -7.71 2.58 -8.89
CA PRO A 112 -9.13 2.61 -9.18
C PRO A 112 -9.95 2.80 -7.89
N TYR A 113 -11.24 3.01 -8.07
CA TYR A 113 -12.23 2.82 -7.01
C TYR A 113 -13.19 1.70 -7.40
N TRP A 114 -13.80 1.08 -6.40
CA TRP A 114 -14.88 0.12 -6.59
C TRP A 114 -16.18 0.76 -6.11
N ASP A 115 -17.13 0.95 -7.03
CA ASP A 115 -18.50 1.29 -6.66
C ASP A 115 -19.26 0.02 -6.27
N TRP A 116 -19.22 -0.30 -4.99
CA TRP A 116 -19.92 -1.45 -4.41
C TRP A 116 -21.44 -1.35 -4.51
N THR A 117 -22.00 -0.17 -4.80
CA THR A 117 -23.45 0.00 -4.96
C THR A 117 -23.96 -0.58 -6.28
N LEU A 118 -23.12 -0.75 -7.29
CA LEU A 118 -23.53 -1.31 -8.59
C LEU A 118 -23.85 -2.81 -8.54
N GLY A 119 -23.34 -3.52 -7.52
CA GLY A 119 -23.50 -4.97 -7.38
C GLY A 119 -23.95 -5.42 -5.99
N TRP A 120 -24.58 -4.53 -5.23
CA TRP A 120 -24.87 -4.73 -3.80
C TRP A 120 -25.74 -5.98 -3.51
N GLU A 121 -26.62 -6.39 -4.43
CA GLU A 121 -27.50 -7.56 -4.25
C GLU A 121 -26.77 -8.90 -4.38
N ALA A 122 -25.68 -8.91 -5.16
CA ALA A 122 -24.90 -10.11 -5.45
C ALA A 122 -23.42 -9.73 -5.68
N PRO A 123 -22.70 -9.27 -4.64
CA PRO A 123 -21.34 -8.77 -4.77
C PRO A 123 -20.37 -9.82 -5.33
N GLU A 124 -20.61 -11.10 -5.04
CA GLU A 124 -19.84 -12.24 -5.56
C GLU A 124 -19.96 -12.44 -7.08
N ARG A 125 -20.93 -11.76 -7.72
CA ARG A 125 -21.11 -11.76 -9.18
C ARG A 125 -20.46 -10.55 -9.85
N THR A 126 -19.88 -9.63 -9.09
CA THR A 126 -19.20 -8.45 -9.64
C THR A 126 -17.84 -8.84 -10.22
N ILE A 127 -17.38 -8.10 -11.22
CA ILE A 127 -16.09 -8.36 -11.87
C ILE A 127 -14.90 -8.26 -10.90
N ILE A 128 -15.00 -7.37 -9.91
CA ILE A 128 -13.92 -7.13 -8.94
C ILE A 128 -13.69 -8.35 -8.04
N LEU A 129 -14.76 -9.04 -7.62
CA LEU A 129 -14.72 -10.29 -6.83
C LEU A 129 -14.77 -11.53 -7.75
N SER A 130 -13.94 -11.53 -8.80
CA SER A 130 -13.80 -12.64 -9.73
C SER A 130 -12.34 -12.97 -10.01
N ASN A 131 -12.09 -14.14 -10.61
CA ASN A 131 -10.74 -14.56 -11.03
C ASN A 131 -10.11 -13.65 -12.10
N MET A 132 -10.89 -12.76 -12.71
CA MET A 132 -10.35 -11.77 -13.64
C MET A 132 -9.57 -10.70 -12.86
N TYR A 133 -10.08 -10.28 -11.70
CA TYR A 133 -9.55 -9.18 -10.90
C TYR A 133 -9.00 -9.65 -9.54
N MET A 134 -9.65 -9.36 -8.42
CA MET A 134 -9.05 -9.53 -7.08
C MET A 134 -9.19 -10.96 -6.51
N GLY A 135 -9.71 -11.90 -7.29
CA GLY A 135 -10.07 -13.24 -6.81
C GLY A 135 -11.55 -13.34 -6.42
N GLY A 136 -12.03 -14.57 -6.34
CA GLY A 136 -13.43 -14.87 -6.01
C GLY A 136 -13.68 -15.03 -4.51
N ASN A 137 -14.70 -15.80 -4.18
CA ASN A 137 -15.03 -16.15 -2.80
C ASN A 137 -14.05 -17.19 -2.22
N GLY A 138 -13.88 -17.21 -0.90
CA GLY A 138 -13.07 -18.20 -0.21
C GLY A 138 -13.63 -19.63 -0.37
N VAL A 139 -12.75 -20.61 -0.43
CA VAL A 139 -13.10 -22.04 -0.59
C VAL A 139 -12.59 -22.91 0.55
N GLY A 140 -13.40 -23.94 0.90
CA GLY A 140 -13.08 -24.93 1.93
C GLY A 140 -13.17 -24.40 3.36
N GLY A 141 -12.80 -25.21 4.36
CA GLY A 141 -12.91 -24.84 5.78
C GLY A 141 -11.87 -23.81 6.28
N ARG A 142 -11.03 -23.27 5.39
CA ARG A 142 -10.03 -22.22 5.68
C ARG A 142 -10.25 -20.95 4.86
N ASP A 143 -11.35 -20.89 4.11
CA ASP A 143 -11.75 -19.74 3.30
C ASP A 143 -10.62 -19.18 2.41
N CYS A 144 -9.81 -20.06 1.80
CA CYS A 144 -8.70 -19.64 0.94
C CYS A 144 -9.23 -19.06 -0.37
N ILE A 145 -8.64 -17.96 -0.84
CA ILE A 145 -8.90 -17.34 -2.15
C ILE A 145 -7.93 -17.89 -3.18
#